data_AF-A0A9D9DCB9-F1
#
_entry.id   AF-A0A9D9DCB9-F1
#
_cell.length_a   1.000
_cell.length_b   1.000
_cell.length_c   1.000
_cell.angle_alpha   90.00
_cell.angle_beta   90.00
_cell.angle_gamma   90.00
#
_symmetry.space_group_name_H-M   'P 1'
#
loop_
_entity.id
_entity.type
_entity.pdbx_description
1 polymer ?
#
loop_
_entity_poly.entity_id
_entity_poly.type
_entity_poly.pdbx_seq_one_letter_code
_entity_poly.pdbx_strand_id
1 'polypeptide(L)'
;MQEILILSGLGVILALCICTTVFVYGINSRLRDITRTLTHQYNLIVKIQSVLKNKSATNTVAENAEMIYQDLLQNLIPIMAAIDVMPRNTNEHPLWRALGGIMDEYAKNPFALEKLRRCIKLDAEVARSVDNYMNRADGFLHHITTNDSDGILASTFTDGLLGQSLTFFTQAKQLASQTND
;
A
#
# COMPACT_ATOMS: atom_id res chain seq x y z
N MET A 1 12.76 -63.28 -38.10
CA MET A 1 12.61 -62.72 -36.73
C MET A 1 13.65 -61.64 -36.42
N GLN A 2 14.94 -61.87 -36.71
CA GLN A 2 16.01 -60.91 -36.41
C GLN A 2 15.88 -59.56 -37.16
N GLU A 3 15.45 -59.56 -38.42
CA GLU A 3 15.25 -58.33 -39.20
C GLU A 3 14.10 -57.45 -38.67
N ILE A 4 13.01 -58.06 -38.18
CA ILE A 4 11.88 -57.35 -37.57
C ILE A 4 12.30 -56.70 -36.24
N LEU A 5 13.15 -57.36 -35.45
CA LEU A 5 13.72 -56.81 -34.24
C LEU A 5 14.62 -55.59 -34.53
N ILE A 6 15.47 -55.67 -35.55
CA ILE A 6 16.34 -54.54 -35.95
C ILE A 6 15.50 -53.35 -36.44
N LEU A 7 14.46 -53.60 -37.25
CA LEU A 7 13.57 -52.55 -37.75
C LEU A 7 12.81 -51.86 -36.61
N SER A 8 12.32 -52.64 -35.64
CA SER A 8 11.66 -52.10 -34.44
C SER A 8 12.60 -51.27 -33.56
N GLY A 9 13.86 -51.71 -33.40
CA GLY A 9 14.89 -50.98 -32.65
C GLY A 9 15.25 -49.64 -33.30
N LEU A 10 15.43 -49.62 -34.62
CA LEU A 10 15.70 -48.38 -35.36
C LEU A 10 14.51 -47.41 -35.30
N GLY A 11 13.28 -47.91 -35.38
CA GLY A 11 12.07 -47.10 -35.24
C GLY A 11 11.97 -46.39 -33.89
N VAL A 12 12.30 -47.08 -32.80
CA VAL A 12 12.30 -46.51 -31.44
C VAL A 12 13.36 -45.42 -31.28
N ILE A 13 14.57 -45.63 -31.81
CA ILE A 13 15.65 -44.63 -31.74
C ILE A 13 15.25 -43.35 -32.51
N LEU A 14 14.66 -43.50 -33.69
CA LEU A 14 14.25 -42.37 -34.52
C LEU A 14 13.12 -41.57 -33.86
N ALA A 15 12.17 -42.25 -33.21
CA ALA A 15 11.12 -41.60 -32.43
C ALA A 15 11.69 -40.83 -31.22
N LEU A 16 12.65 -41.40 -30.50
CA LEU A 16 13.33 -40.72 -29.38
C LEU A 16 14.07 -39.46 -29.84
N CYS A 17 14.76 -39.49 -30.98
CA CYS A 17 15.45 -38.31 -31.53
C CYS A 17 14.49 -37.17 -31.91
N ILE A 18 13.32 -37.50 -32.46
CA ILE A 18 12.29 -36.49 -32.78
C ILE A 18 11.75 -35.87 -31.49
N CYS A 19 11.44 -36.69 -30.48
CA CYS A 19 10.96 -36.23 -29.19
C CYS A 19 11.95 -35.29 -28.48
N THR A 20 13.24 -35.64 -28.46
CA THR A 20 14.27 -34.79 -27.84
C THR A 20 14.42 -33.46 -28.57
N THR A 21 14.37 -33.46 -29.91
CA THR A 21 14.48 -32.24 -30.72
C THR A 21 13.31 -31.29 -30.48
N VAL A 22 12.08 -31.82 -30.45
CA VAL A 22 10.87 -31.02 -30.16
C VAL A 22 10.92 -30.45 -28.73
N PHE A 23 11.40 -31.24 -27.76
CA PHE A 23 11.55 -30.80 -26.38
C PHE A 23 12.58 -29.66 -26.24
N VAL A 24 13.73 -29.76 -26.91
CA VAL A 24 14.77 -28.71 -26.89
C VAL A 24 14.27 -27.42 -27.55
N TYR A 25 13.58 -27.51 -28.69
CA TYR A 25 12.97 -26.34 -29.32
C TYR A 25 11.89 -25.69 -28.44
N GLY A 26 11.07 -26.50 -27.77
CA GLY A 26 10.08 -26.04 -26.80
C GLY A 26 10.72 -25.27 -25.64
N ILE A 27 11.78 -25.80 -25.04
CA ILE A 27 12.52 -25.13 -23.95
C ILE A 27 13.16 -23.82 -24.44
N ASN A 28 13.79 -23.81 -25.62
CA ASN A 28 14.41 -22.60 -26.16
C ASN A 28 13.40 -21.47 -26.40
N SER A 29 12.18 -21.80 -26.85
CA SER A 29 11.11 -20.80 -27.00
C SER A 29 10.70 -20.19 -25.66
N ARG A 30 10.52 -21.03 -24.62
CA ARG A 30 10.19 -20.59 -23.26
C ARG A 30 11.31 -19.75 -22.64
N LEU A 31 12.57 -20.15 -22.82
CA LEU A 31 13.73 -19.38 -22.38
C LEU A 31 13.78 -18.01 -23.05
N ARG A 32 13.48 -17.91 -24.35
CA ARG A 32 13.43 -16.63 -25.07
C ARG A 32 12.36 -15.69 -24.50
N ASP A 33 11.20 -16.22 -24.13
CA ASP A 33 10.12 -15.42 -23.53
C ASP A 33 10.45 -15.00 -22.09
N ILE A 34 11.14 -15.85 -21.32
CA ILE A 34 11.71 -15.48 -20.01
C ILE A 34 12.73 -14.35 -20.18
N THR A 35 13.64 -14.45 -21.15
CA THR A 35 14.65 -13.39 -21.41
C THR A 35 14.00 -12.07 -21.82
N ARG A 36 12.93 -12.10 -22.61
CA ARG A 36 12.13 -10.89 -22.93
C ARG A 36 11.49 -10.29 -21.68
N THR A 37 10.93 -11.12 -20.82
CA THR A 37 10.33 -10.69 -19.56
C THR A 37 11.38 -10.08 -18.62
N LEU A 38 12.56 -10.69 -18.50
CA LEU A 38 13.68 -10.19 -17.72
C LEU A 38 14.23 -8.87 -18.27
N THR A 39 14.30 -8.72 -19.60
CA THR A 39 14.71 -7.46 -20.25
C THR A 39 13.70 -6.35 -19.97
N HIS A 40 12.41 -6.67 -19.98
CA HIS A 40 11.37 -5.71 -19.59
C HIS A 40 11.50 -5.33 -18.11
N GLN A 41 11.72 -6.29 -17.20
CA GLN A 41 11.94 -6.01 -15.79
C GLN A 41 13.21 -5.17 -15.56
N TYR A 42 14.29 -5.47 -16.26
CA TYR A 42 15.53 -4.68 -16.22
C TYR A 42 15.29 -3.24 -16.68
N ASN A 43 14.58 -3.04 -17.80
CA ASN A 43 14.23 -1.70 -18.28
C ASN A 43 13.33 -0.93 -17.30
N LEU A 44 12.42 -1.61 -16.60
CA LEU A 44 11.64 -1.02 -15.51
C LEU A 44 12.53 -0.63 -14.34
N ILE A 45 13.48 -1.47 -13.94
CA ILE A 45 14.44 -1.18 -12.87
C ILE A 45 15.33 0.01 -13.25
N VAL A 46 15.80 0.11 -14.49
CA VAL A 46 16.59 1.25 -14.98
C VAL A 46 15.77 2.54 -15.01
N LYS A 47 14.50 2.49 -15.43
CA LYS A 47 13.57 3.63 -15.34
C LYS A 47 13.30 4.03 -13.89
N ILE A 48 13.10 3.07 -12.99
CA ILE A 48 12.96 3.33 -11.56
C ILE A 48 14.25 3.96 -11.04
N GLN A 49 15.43 3.44 -11.40
CA GLN A 49 16.72 4.00 -10.99
C GLN A 49 16.97 5.40 -11.56
N SER A 50 16.49 5.73 -12.77
CA SER A 50 16.64 7.08 -13.34
C SER A 50 15.70 8.09 -12.65
N VAL A 51 14.46 7.68 -12.36
CA VAL A 51 13.53 8.44 -11.49
C VAL A 51 14.12 8.59 -10.08
N LEU A 52 14.73 7.52 -9.55
CA LEU A 52 15.42 7.53 -8.27
C LEU A 52 16.74 8.32 -8.29
N LYS A 53 17.37 8.58 -9.44
CA LYS A 53 18.58 9.41 -9.56
C LYS A 53 18.27 10.89 -9.75
N ASN A 54 17.10 11.23 -10.29
CA ASN A 54 16.54 12.58 -10.23
C ASN A 54 16.14 12.99 -8.78
N LYS A 55 16.32 12.09 -7.79
CA LYS A 55 16.09 12.31 -6.36
C LYS A 55 17.05 13.26 -5.63
N SER A 56 17.89 14.05 -6.31
CA SER A 56 18.41 15.24 -5.61
C SER A 56 17.26 16.15 -5.16
N ALA A 57 16.10 16.10 -5.83
CA ALA A 57 14.83 16.68 -5.39
C ALA A 57 14.11 15.89 -4.28
N THR A 58 14.54 14.66 -3.96
CA THR A 58 13.80 13.76 -3.05
C THR A 58 14.39 13.65 -1.67
N ASN A 59 15.56 14.21 -1.38
CA ASN A 59 15.89 14.50 0.01
C ASN A 59 14.94 15.56 0.56
N THR A 60 14.67 16.63 -0.20
CA THR A 60 13.72 17.68 0.24
C THR A 60 12.27 17.18 0.25
N VAL A 61 11.83 16.39 -0.73
CA VAL A 61 10.47 15.80 -0.72
C VAL A 61 10.32 14.72 0.35
N ALA A 62 11.34 13.91 0.64
CA ALA A 62 11.29 12.92 1.71
C ALA A 62 11.36 13.57 3.11
N GLU A 63 12.18 14.61 3.29
CA GLU A 63 12.20 15.43 4.51
C GLU A 63 10.85 16.12 4.73
N ASN A 64 10.25 16.70 3.67
CA ASN A 64 8.93 17.31 3.75
C ASN A 64 7.82 16.27 4.05
N ALA A 65 7.89 15.08 3.44
CA ALA A 65 6.94 14.01 3.73
C ALA A 65 7.08 13.50 5.17
N GLU A 66 8.31 13.37 5.68
CA GLU A 66 8.56 12.97 7.06
C GLU A 66 8.04 14.01 8.06
N MET A 67 8.24 15.30 7.80
CA MET A 67 7.65 16.36 8.62
C MET A 67 6.11 16.27 8.63
N ILE A 68 5.48 16.05 7.47
CA ILE A 68 4.03 15.87 7.37
C ILE A 68 3.58 14.64 8.16
N TYR A 69 4.31 13.52 8.08
CA TYR A 69 3.95 12.31 8.81
C TYR A 69 4.10 12.47 10.33
N GLN A 70 5.16 13.15 10.80
CA GLN A 70 5.35 13.44 12.22
C GLN A 70 4.28 14.36 12.75
N ASP A 71 3.90 15.37 11.96
CA ASP A 71 2.87 16.32 12.32
C ASP A 71 1.46 15.68 12.34
N LEU A 72 1.14 14.81 11.38
CA LEU A 72 -0.07 13.98 11.44
C LEU A 72 -0.06 13.08 12.69
N LEU A 73 1.07 12.42 12.98
CA LEU A 73 1.21 11.56 14.14
C LEU A 73 1.01 12.34 15.46
N GLN A 74 1.56 13.55 15.55
CA GLN A 74 1.44 14.38 16.75
C GLN A 74 -0.01 14.69 17.09
N ASN A 75 -0.87 14.85 16.07
CA ASN A 75 -2.31 15.06 16.27
C ASN A 75 -3.06 13.76 16.64
N LEU A 76 -2.52 12.58 16.35
CA LEU A 76 -3.14 11.30 16.70
C LEU A 76 -2.86 10.86 18.14
N ILE A 77 -1.73 11.24 18.72
CA ILE A 77 -1.36 10.88 20.10
C ILE A 77 -2.46 11.22 21.11
N PRO A 78 -2.98 12.47 21.20
CA PRO A 78 -4.03 12.81 22.15
C PRO A 78 -5.35 12.08 21.84
N ILE A 79 -5.65 11.83 20.56
CA ILE A 79 -6.84 11.08 20.14
C ILE A 79 -6.76 9.64 20.67
N MET A 80 -5.64 8.96 20.45
CA MET A 80 -5.40 7.59 20.91
C MET A 80 -5.48 7.45 22.43
N ALA A 81 -4.88 8.40 23.15
CA ALA A 81 -4.95 8.44 24.61
C ALA A 81 -6.40 8.62 25.09
N ALA A 82 -7.19 9.47 24.43
CA ALA A 82 -8.57 9.74 24.82
C ALA A 82 -9.51 8.54 24.61
N ILE A 83 -9.29 7.74 23.56
CA ILE A 83 -10.12 6.55 23.28
C ILE A 83 -9.54 5.25 23.85
N ASP A 84 -8.41 5.33 24.56
CA ASP A 84 -7.65 4.22 25.16
C ASP A 84 -7.24 3.16 24.13
N VAL A 85 -6.55 3.60 23.08
CA VAL A 85 -6.05 2.74 21.99
C VAL A 85 -4.54 2.78 21.94
N MET A 86 -3.93 1.59 21.85
CA MET A 86 -2.50 1.43 21.62
C MET A 86 -2.17 1.29 20.13
N PRO A 87 -0.99 1.76 19.68
CA PRO A 87 -0.55 1.56 18.30
C PRO A 87 -0.30 0.07 18.03
N ARG A 88 -0.39 -0.34 16.77
CA ARG A 88 -0.05 -1.71 16.35
C ARG A 88 1.41 -2.04 16.69
N ASN A 89 1.65 -3.26 17.14
CA ASN A 89 2.99 -3.80 17.34
C ASN A 89 3.54 -4.43 16.04
N THR A 90 3.74 -3.61 15.02
CA THR A 90 4.26 -4.00 13.69
C THR A 90 5.54 -3.22 13.37
N ASN A 91 6.26 -3.62 12.33
CA ASN A 91 7.45 -2.90 11.83
C ASN A 91 7.08 -1.73 10.88
N GLU A 92 5.84 -1.25 10.94
CA GLU A 92 5.35 -0.17 10.08
C GLU A 92 5.76 1.21 10.60
N HIS A 93 5.64 2.23 9.75
CA HIS A 93 5.85 3.63 10.15
C HIS A 93 4.96 4.00 11.35
N PRO A 94 5.45 4.76 12.36
CA PRO A 94 4.68 5.13 13.55
C PRO A 94 3.27 5.67 13.27
N LEU A 95 3.12 6.52 12.24
CA LEU A 95 1.81 7.02 11.78
C LEU A 95 0.83 5.89 11.44
N TRP A 96 1.28 4.90 10.67
CA TRP A 96 0.44 3.78 10.24
C TRP A 96 0.14 2.83 11.39
N ARG A 97 1.05 2.70 12.36
CA ARG A 97 0.80 1.93 13.58
C ARG A 97 -0.28 2.58 14.44
N ALA A 98 -0.23 3.90 14.58
CA ALA A 98 -1.22 4.70 15.30
C ALA A 98 -2.60 4.61 14.64
N LEU A 99 -2.69 4.97 13.35
CA LEU A 99 -3.93 4.90 12.58
C LEU A 99 -4.47 3.48 12.50
N GLY A 100 -3.59 2.52 12.27
CA GLY A 100 -3.94 1.11 12.21
C GLY A 100 -4.52 0.62 13.52
N GLY A 101 -3.99 1.06 14.66
CA GLY A 101 -4.53 0.75 15.98
C GLY A 101 -5.95 1.29 16.17
N ILE A 102 -6.19 2.54 15.79
CA ILE A 102 -7.53 3.17 15.87
C ILE A 102 -8.53 2.44 14.97
N MET A 103 -8.15 2.16 13.73
CA MET A 103 -9.01 1.50 12.76
C MET A 103 -9.27 0.02 13.13
N ASP A 104 -8.28 -0.68 13.68
CA ASP A 104 -8.47 -2.03 14.20
C ASP A 104 -9.43 -2.04 15.39
N GLU A 105 -9.30 -1.09 16.31
CA GLU A 105 -10.22 -0.97 17.44
C GLU A 105 -11.63 -0.67 16.96
N TYR A 106 -11.80 0.23 15.99
CA TYR A 106 -13.10 0.51 15.39
C TYR A 106 -13.69 -0.70 14.67
N ALA A 107 -12.88 -1.46 13.92
CA ALA A 107 -13.33 -2.66 13.23
C ALA A 107 -13.75 -3.77 14.19
N LYS A 108 -13.07 -3.90 15.34
CA LYS A 108 -13.44 -4.87 16.39
C LYS A 108 -14.66 -4.42 17.19
N ASN A 109 -14.75 -3.12 17.47
CA ASN A 109 -15.75 -2.55 18.33
C ASN A 109 -16.28 -1.21 17.77
N PRO A 110 -17.49 -1.20 17.18
CA PRO A 110 -18.12 0.02 16.68
C PRO A 110 -18.28 1.11 17.76
N PHE A 111 -18.24 0.74 19.05
CA PHE A 111 -18.27 1.69 20.16
C PHE A 111 -17.04 2.61 20.22
N ALA A 112 -15.94 2.30 19.52
CA ALA A 112 -14.80 3.21 19.39
C ALA A 112 -15.21 4.56 18.76
N LEU A 113 -16.16 4.55 17.82
CA LEU A 113 -16.73 5.76 17.23
C LEU A 113 -17.50 6.58 18.28
N GLU A 114 -18.28 5.92 19.13
CA GLU A 114 -19.03 6.57 20.21
C GLU A 114 -18.11 7.12 21.31
N LYS A 115 -17.04 6.40 21.66
CA LYS A 115 -15.99 6.92 22.56
C LYS A 115 -15.39 8.19 21.98
N LEU A 116 -14.96 8.16 20.72
CA LEU A 116 -14.37 9.33 20.08
C LEU A 116 -15.36 10.50 20.02
N ARG A 117 -16.62 10.25 19.64
CA ARG A 117 -17.69 11.26 19.64
C ARG A 117 -17.80 11.97 20.99
N ARG A 118 -17.81 11.20 22.09
CA ARG A 118 -17.87 11.75 23.45
C ARG A 118 -16.62 12.56 23.79
N CYS A 119 -15.43 12.05 23.46
CA CYS A 119 -14.18 12.78 23.66
C CYS A 119 -14.18 14.11 22.89
N ILE A 120 -14.65 14.15 21.63
CA ILE A 120 -14.79 15.39 20.85
C ILE A 120 -15.76 16.37 21.53
N LYS A 121 -16.86 15.90 22.13
CA LYS A 121 -17.81 16.77 22.84
C LYS A 121 -17.28 17.30 24.17
N LEU A 122 -16.51 16.50 24.90
CA LEU A 122 -16.13 16.77 26.30
C LEU A 122 -14.74 17.38 26.43
N ASP A 123 -13.86 17.12 25.48
CA ASP A 123 -12.46 17.54 25.51
C ASP A 123 -12.12 18.41 24.28
N ALA A 124 -11.90 19.70 24.53
CA ALA A 124 -11.57 20.68 23.52
C ALA A 124 -10.18 20.46 22.89
N GLU A 125 -9.25 19.81 23.60
CA GLU A 125 -7.94 19.46 23.04
C GLU A 125 -8.10 18.34 22.02
N VAL A 126 -8.84 17.28 22.36
CA VAL A 126 -9.13 16.18 21.43
C VAL A 126 -9.88 16.70 20.20
N ALA A 127 -10.89 17.56 20.39
CA ALA A 127 -11.61 18.16 19.27
C ALA A 127 -10.66 18.95 18.33
N ARG A 128 -9.75 19.76 18.90
CA ARG A 128 -8.76 20.51 18.13
C ARG A 128 -7.77 19.59 17.41
N SER A 129 -7.32 18.52 18.05
CA SER A 129 -6.42 17.53 17.45
C SER A 129 -7.08 16.78 16.30
N VAL A 130 -8.36 16.43 16.41
CA VAL A 130 -9.14 15.84 15.32
C VAL A 130 -9.24 16.82 14.14
N ASP A 131 -9.59 18.07 14.40
CA ASP A 131 -9.70 19.10 13.36
C ASP A 131 -8.37 19.36 12.66
N ASN A 132 -7.29 19.48 13.42
CA ASN A 132 -5.94 19.66 12.88
C ASN A 132 -5.51 18.46 12.05
N TYR A 133 -5.75 17.24 12.53
CA TYR A 133 -5.46 16.04 11.76
C TYR A 133 -6.22 16.04 10.43
N MET A 134 -7.53 16.28 10.46
CA MET A 134 -8.37 16.26 9.26
C MET A 134 -7.90 17.30 8.23
N ASN A 135 -7.70 18.55 8.65
CA ASN A 135 -7.27 19.63 7.76
C ASN A 135 -5.91 19.33 7.10
N ARG A 136 -4.98 18.73 7.85
CA ARG A 136 -3.63 18.43 7.34
C ARG A 136 -3.61 17.19 6.46
N ALA A 137 -4.39 16.16 6.80
CA ALA A 137 -4.56 14.97 5.97
C ALA A 137 -5.25 15.33 4.64
N ASP A 138 -6.29 16.16 4.66
CA ASP A 138 -6.95 16.67 3.45
C ASP A 138 -5.98 17.51 2.60
N GLY A 139 -5.22 18.42 3.21
CA GLY A 139 -4.21 19.21 2.51
C GLY A 139 -3.14 18.35 1.85
N PHE A 140 -2.70 17.29 2.54
CA PHE A 140 -1.75 16.33 1.99
C PHE A 140 -2.34 15.52 0.84
N LEU A 141 -3.56 15.00 0.97
CA LEU A 141 -4.24 14.28 -0.11
C LEU A 141 -4.46 15.18 -1.33
N HIS A 142 -4.84 16.44 -1.12
CA HIS A 142 -5.01 17.40 -2.21
C HIS A 142 -3.67 17.69 -2.92
N HIS A 143 -2.59 17.84 -2.15
CA HIS A 143 -1.25 18.02 -2.71
C HIS A 143 -0.80 16.81 -3.53
N ILE A 144 -1.02 15.58 -3.06
CA ILE A 144 -0.73 14.37 -3.83
C ILE A 144 -1.58 14.34 -5.10
N THR A 145 -2.89 14.53 -4.97
CA THR A 145 -3.83 14.47 -6.10
C THR A 145 -3.49 15.46 -7.21
N THR A 146 -3.02 16.65 -6.84
CA THR A 146 -2.66 17.70 -7.80
C THR A 146 -1.32 17.42 -8.49
N ASN A 147 -0.39 16.74 -7.81
CA ASN A 147 0.97 16.50 -8.32
C ASN A 147 1.20 15.08 -8.85
N ASP A 148 0.24 14.18 -8.68
CA ASP A 148 0.32 12.80 -9.18
C ASP A 148 -0.24 12.71 -10.61
N SER A 149 0.65 12.63 -11.59
CA SER A 149 0.29 12.59 -13.01
C SER A 149 -0.47 11.33 -13.42
N ASP A 150 -0.25 10.23 -12.70
CA ASP A 150 -0.78 8.91 -13.05
C ASP A 150 -1.98 8.52 -12.17
N GLY A 151 -2.25 9.29 -11.10
CA GLY A 151 -3.38 9.15 -10.18
C GLY A 151 -3.32 7.93 -9.24
N ILE A 152 -2.33 7.05 -9.41
CA ILE A 152 -2.20 5.80 -8.65
C ILE A 152 -1.85 6.06 -7.18
N LEU A 153 -1.00 7.05 -6.90
CA LEU A 153 -0.64 7.39 -5.52
C LEU A 153 -1.83 8.05 -4.83
N ALA A 154 -2.49 8.99 -5.52
CA ALA A 154 -3.68 9.66 -5.01
C ALA A 154 -4.78 8.65 -4.63
N SER A 155 -5.09 7.69 -5.51
CA SER A 155 -6.09 6.65 -5.21
C SER A 155 -5.63 5.74 -4.07
N THR A 156 -4.36 5.35 -4.02
CA THR A 156 -3.83 4.48 -2.96
C THR A 156 -3.96 5.10 -1.57
N PHE A 157 -3.71 6.40 -1.42
CA PHE A 157 -3.85 7.08 -0.13
C PHE A 157 -5.31 7.36 0.23
N THR A 158 -6.14 7.69 -0.76
CA THR A 158 -7.57 7.98 -0.58
C THR A 158 -8.37 6.71 -0.22
N ASP A 159 -8.10 5.59 -0.88
CA ASP A 159 -8.78 4.32 -0.59
C ASP A 159 -8.13 3.57 0.59
N GLY A 160 -6.90 3.96 0.94
CA GLY A 160 -6.10 3.37 2.00
C GLY A 160 -6.43 3.88 3.40
N LEU A 161 -5.48 3.66 4.32
CA LEU A 161 -5.67 3.93 5.74
C LEU A 161 -5.92 5.41 6.05
N LEU A 162 -5.37 6.32 5.24
CA LEU A 162 -5.52 7.77 5.42
C LEU A 162 -6.93 8.27 5.05
N GLY A 163 -7.52 7.82 3.94
CA GLY A 163 -8.90 8.20 3.62
C GLY A 163 -9.93 7.50 4.51
N GLN A 164 -9.64 6.27 4.95
CA GLN A 164 -10.48 5.57 5.94
C GLN A 164 -10.48 6.29 7.30
N SER A 165 -9.32 6.77 7.77
CA SER A 165 -9.24 7.54 9.02
C SER A 165 -9.95 8.88 8.91
N LEU A 166 -9.83 9.59 7.78
CA LEU A 166 -10.59 10.82 7.51
C LEU A 166 -12.10 10.58 7.55
N THR A 167 -12.56 9.48 6.94
CA THR A 167 -13.97 9.10 6.98
C THR A 167 -14.43 8.83 8.41
N PHE A 168 -13.66 8.07 9.19
CA PHE A 168 -13.95 7.79 10.60
C PHE A 168 -14.03 9.06 11.45
N PHE A 169 -13.04 9.96 11.33
CA PHE A 169 -13.02 11.22 12.08
C PHE A 169 -14.13 12.18 11.66
N THR A 170 -14.46 12.22 10.37
CA THR A 170 -15.60 13.00 9.86
C THR A 170 -16.91 12.50 10.48
N GLN A 171 -17.14 11.19 10.50
CA GLN A 171 -18.34 10.61 11.13
C GLN A 171 -18.39 10.93 12.62
N ALA A 172 -17.28 10.78 13.34
CA ALA A 172 -17.21 11.09 14.77
C ALA A 172 -17.57 12.56 15.05
N LYS A 173 -17.05 13.48 14.23
CA LYS A 173 -17.34 14.92 14.32
C LYS A 173 -18.79 15.24 13.99
N GLN A 174 -19.35 14.64 12.94
CA GLN A 174 -20.76 14.83 12.58
C GLN A 174 -21.68 14.38 13.73
N LEU A 175 -21.43 13.21 14.30
CA LEU A 175 -22.16 12.70 15.47
C LEU A 175 -21.94 13.57 16.72
N ALA A 176 -20.78 14.21 16.86
CA ALA A 176 -20.50 15.14 17.95
C ALA A 176 -21.21 16.49 17.73
N SER A 177 -21.45 16.91 16.50
CA SER A 177 -22.19 18.14 16.18
C SER A 177 -23.70 17.97 16.27
N GLN A 178 -24.21 16.73 16.20
CA GLN A 178 -25.62 16.44 16.43
C GLN A 178 -25.95 16.64 17.91
N THR A 179 -26.78 17.66 18.17
CA THR A 179 -27.44 17.85 19.46
C THR A 179 -28.42 16.69 19.61
N ASN A 180 -28.16 15.78 20.55
CA ASN A 180 -29.20 14.89 21.01
C ASN A 180 -30.09 15.75 21.90
N ASP A 181 -31.14 16.32 21.33
CA ASP A 181 -32.31 16.77 22.09
C ASP A 181 -32.94 15.57 22.82
#